data_AF-A0A7C3ESS4-F1
#
_entry.id   AF-A0A7C3ESS4-F1
#
_cell.length_a   1.000
_cell.length_b   1.000
_cell.length_c   1.000
_cell.angle_alpha   90.00
_cell.angle_beta   90.00
_cell.angle_gamma   90.00
#
_symmetry.space_group_name_H-M   'P 1'
#
loop_
_entity.id
_entity.type
_entity.pdbx_description
1 polymer ?
#
loop_
_entity_poly.entity_id
_entity_poly.type
_entity_poly.pdbx_seq_one_letter_code
_entity_poly.pdbx_strand_id
1 'polypeptide(L)'
;MGVVCSGGLSGPVATLLSLLCAPILYAGEDLRVTPEVERAVTRGLDYLARTQKPDGSWPDNYGQVSGVVGLAMLAFLAHGEMPDEGKYGLVIRRCVDYIVKNQQANGLLSSESGSPMYSHGFATLALGEVYGMIDDPRVGPALKKAAGLTVSSQNQRGGWRYSVNSTDADTTVSGAQMMGLRAAANAGIEVPISTIQRGVAFYKSCFCPGGGFGYTGADSPSPARSGIGLLILSLSGAYRSPEAKATADLLLAGGGGYGHFGYFHYAAYYCSQAMLQAGGKYWRHWNETMTPMLLSMQSPDGSWSDRGSSGGVIAATAFALLAIEINYNLLPIYQR
;
A
#
# COMPACT_ATOMS: atom_id res chain seq x y z
N MET A 1 -59.94 44.45 7.78
CA MET A 1 -60.49 44.84 6.46
C MET A 1 -59.35 44.81 5.45
N GLY A 2 -59.50 44.02 4.36
CA GLY A 2 -58.68 43.99 3.13
C GLY A 2 -57.23 43.44 3.27
N VAL A 3 -56.73 42.34 2.70
CA VAL A 3 -56.94 41.63 1.40
C VAL A 3 -56.61 42.60 0.24
N VAL A 4 -55.62 42.42 -0.68
CA VAL A 4 -54.80 41.26 -1.10
C VAL A 4 -53.66 41.67 -2.08
N CYS A 5 -52.60 40.84 -2.15
CA CYS A 5 -51.68 40.53 -3.28
C CYS A 5 -50.74 41.61 -3.89
N SER A 6 -49.57 41.31 -4.46
CA SER A 6 -48.83 40.06 -4.76
C SER A 6 -47.45 40.38 -5.34
N GLY A 7 -46.49 39.46 -5.18
CA GLY A 7 -45.21 39.39 -5.93
C GLY A 7 -44.04 39.13 -4.96
N GLY A 8 -43.52 37.92 -4.76
CA GLY A 8 -43.51 36.72 -5.59
C GLY A 8 -42.11 36.53 -6.17
N LEU A 9 -41.19 35.97 -5.38
CA LEU A 9 -39.98 35.30 -5.87
C LEU A 9 -39.59 34.21 -4.87
N SER A 10 -40.13 33.02 -5.14
CA SER A 10 -39.66 31.73 -4.63
C SER A 10 -38.34 31.36 -5.32
N GLY A 11 -37.28 31.17 -4.54
CA GLY A 11 -36.04 30.54 -4.98
C GLY A 11 -35.77 29.30 -4.11
N PRO A 12 -35.60 28.09 -4.68
CA PRO A 12 -35.52 26.86 -3.92
C PRO A 12 -34.09 26.54 -3.46
N VAL A 13 -33.99 25.94 -2.27
CA VAL A 13 -33.08 24.84 -1.93
C VAL A 13 -31.58 25.11 -2.08
N ALA A 14 -30.94 25.49 -0.97
CA ALA A 14 -29.49 25.31 -0.77
C ALA A 14 -29.26 23.96 -0.07
N THR A 15 -29.42 22.88 -0.82
CA THR A 15 -28.95 21.54 -0.45
C THR A 15 -28.10 21.02 -1.62
N LEU A 16 -27.03 20.29 -1.30
CA LEU A 16 -26.01 19.70 -2.17
C LEU A 16 -24.90 20.62 -2.69
N LEU A 17 -23.75 20.51 -2.04
CA LEU A 17 -22.52 20.10 -2.74
C LEU A 17 -21.59 19.41 -1.73
N SER A 18 -22.08 18.28 -1.19
CA SER A 18 -21.19 17.18 -0.85
C SER A 18 -20.63 16.67 -2.16
N LEU A 19 -19.48 17.23 -2.59
CA LEU A 19 -18.61 16.59 -3.56
C LEU A 19 -18.16 15.27 -2.94
N LEU A 20 -18.99 14.24 -3.12
CA LEU A 20 -18.51 12.87 -3.17
C LEU A 20 -17.36 12.91 -4.16
N CYS A 21 -16.14 12.77 -3.62
CA CYS A 21 -15.00 12.33 -4.38
C CYS A 21 -15.40 10.95 -4.88
N ALA A 22 -16.12 10.89 -6.01
CA ALA A 22 -16.40 9.65 -6.66
C ALA A 22 -15.02 9.07 -6.98
N PRO A 23 -14.65 7.88 -6.47
CA PRO A 23 -13.42 7.26 -6.89
C PRO A 23 -13.49 7.21 -8.41
N ILE A 24 -12.46 7.72 -9.09
CA ILE A 24 -12.28 7.43 -10.50
C ILE A 24 -12.01 5.93 -10.53
N LEU A 25 -13.09 5.13 -10.56
CA LEU A 25 -13.04 3.73 -10.90
C LEU A 25 -12.23 3.64 -12.19
N TYR A 26 -11.36 2.64 -12.28
CA TYR A 26 -10.60 2.30 -13.49
C TYR A 26 -11.55 1.82 -14.61
N ALA A 27 -12.53 2.64 -14.98
CA ALA A 27 -13.50 2.41 -16.03
C ALA A 27 -12.72 2.32 -17.35
N GLY A 28 -12.40 1.09 -17.75
CA GLY A 28 -11.69 0.79 -18.98
C GLY A 28 -10.42 -0.05 -18.83
N GLU A 29 -9.95 -0.34 -17.61
CA GLU A 29 -8.85 -1.30 -17.42
C GLU A 29 -9.38 -2.75 -17.38
N ASP A 30 -8.63 -3.67 -17.97
CA ASP A 30 -8.94 -5.11 -17.97
C ASP A 30 -8.57 -5.70 -16.59
N LEU A 31 -9.48 -5.56 -15.64
CA LEU A 31 -9.41 -6.14 -14.31
C LEU A 31 -9.82 -7.62 -14.39
N ARG A 32 -8.85 -8.52 -14.23
CA ARG A 32 -9.00 -9.96 -14.51
C ARG A 32 -9.21 -10.79 -13.26
N VAL A 33 -10.40 -10.70 -12.67
CA VAL A 33 -10.82 -11.64 -11.62
C VAL A 33 -11.43 -12.88 -12.28
N THR A 34 -10.59 -13.86 -12.59
CA THR A 34 -11.03 -15.16 -13.12
C THR A 34 -11.37 -16.13 -11.97
N PRO A 35 -12.13 -17.20 -12.21
CA PRO A 35 -12.35 -18.24 -11.18
C PRO A 35 -11.05 -18.89 -10.67
N GLU A 36 -9.98 -18.88 -11.48
CA GLU A 36 -8.67 -19.38 -11.05
C GLU A 36 -7.99 -18.40 -10.09
N VAL A 37 -8.03 -17.10 -10.39
CA VAL A 37 -7.56 -16.03 -9.51
C VAL A 37 -8.29 -16.07 -8.17
N GLU A 38 -9.62 -16.14 -8.20
CA GLU A 38 -10.47 -16.24 -7.01
C GLU A 38 -10.08 -17.43 -6.11
N ARG A 39 -9.93 -18.62 -6.70
CA ARG A 39 -9.51 -19.82 -5.97
C ARG A 39 -8.12 -19.67 -5.35
N ALA A 40 -7.18 -19.08 -6.07
CA ALA A 40 -5.82 -18.88 -5.59
C ALA A 40 -5.79 -17.88 -4.43
N VAL A 41 -6.50 -16.75 -4.56
CA VAL A 41 -6.63 -15.73 -3.52
C VAL A 41 -7.26 -16.33 -2.26
N THR A 42 -8.42 -16.97 -2.38
CA THR A 42 -9.09 -17.63 -1.25
C THR A 42 -8.17 -18.63 -0.54
N ARG A 43 -7.40 -19.44 -1.28
CA ARG A 43 -6.44 -20.39 -0.68
C ARG A 43 -5.30 -19.71 0.08
N GLY A 44 -4.82 -18.56 -0.42
CA GLY A 44 -3.80 -17.77 0.28
C GLY A 44 -4.33 -17.11 1.54
N LEU A 45 -5.53 -16.53 1.48
CA LEU A 45 -6.22 -15.98 2.65
C LEU A 45 -6.51 -17.06 3.70
N ASP A 46 -6.91 -18.25 3.27
CA ASP A 46 -7.09 -19.42 4.16
C ASP A 46 -5.80 -19.88 4.81
N TYR A 47 -4.69 -19.85 4.08
CA TYR A 47 -3.38 -20.10 4.65
C TYR A 47 -3.02 -19.08 5.73
N LEU A 48 -3.19 -17.78 5.46
CA LEU A 48 -2.91 -16.73 6.44
C LEU A 48 -3.80 -16.88 7.68
N ALA A 49 -5.11 -17.07 7.48
CA ALA A 49 -6.08 -17.19 8.55
C ALA A 49 -5.81 -18.40 9.48
N ARG A 50 -5.56 -19.58 8.90
CA ARG A 50 -5.37 -20.81 9.69
C ARG A 50 -4.03 -20.87 10.42
N THR A 51 -3.05 -20.10 9.99
CA THR A 51 -1.71 -20.07 10.58
C THR A 51 -1.50 -18.90 11.54
N GLN A 52 -2.47 -17.97 11.64
CA GLN A 52 -2.41 -16.86 12.58
C GLN A 52 -2.46 -17.37 14.02
N LYS A 53 -1.58 -16.86 14.86
CA LYS A 53 -1.58 -17.11 16.30
C LYS A 53 -2.74 -16.36 16.99
N PRO A 54 -3.16 -16.81 18.19
CA PRO A 54 -4.22 -16.12 18.95
C PRO A 54 -3.94 -14.65 19.28
N ASP A 55 -2.67 -14.24 19.32
CA ASP A 55 -2.26 -12.85 19.58
C ASP A 55 -2.30 -11.95 18.33
N GLY A 56 -2.60 -12.48 17.14
CA GLY A 56 -2.67 -11.75 15.87
C GLY A 56 -1.41 -11.78 15.02
N SER A 57 -0.33 -12.38 15.52
CA SER A 57 0.93 -12.56 14.81
C SER A 57 1.01 -13.90 14.08
N TRP A 58 2.15 -14.20 13.45
CA TRP A 58 2.42 -15.49 12.79
C TRP A 58 3.72 -16.16 13.27
N PRO A 59 3.82 -17.49 13.15
CA PRO A 59 4.92 -18.27 13.76
C PRO A 59 6.26 -18.22 13.03
N ASP A 60 6.37 -17.61 11.84
CA ASP A 60 7.65 -17.50 11.14
C ASP A 60 8.52 -16.35 11.73
N ASN A 61 9.80 -16.29 11.32
CA ASN A 61 10.78 -15.35 11.88
C ASN A 61 10.39 -13.86 11.74
N TYR A 62 9.49 -13.54 10.82
CA TYR A 62 9.06 -12.17 10.54
C TYR A 62 7.58 -11.95 10.84
N GLY A 63 6.81 -12.99 11.16
CA GLY A 63 5.37 -12.95 11.42
C GLY A 63 5.00 -12.21 12.69
N GLN A 64 5.98 -11.89 13.54
CA GLN A 64 5.85 -11.02 14.70
C GLN A 64 6.10 -9.54 14.36
N VAL A 65 6.66 -9.21 13.20
CA VAL A 65 6.96 -7.83 12.77
C VAL A 65 5.64 -7.11 12.46
N SER A 66 5.43 -5.95 13.07
CA SER A 66 4.15 -5.22 12.98
C SER A 66 3.77 -4.88 11.52
N GLY A 67 4.74 -4.56 10.67
CA GLY A 67 4.52 -4.33 9.25
C GLY A 67 4.11 -5.59 8.47
N VAL A 68 4.59 -6.78 8.86
CA VAL A 68 4.18 -8.05 8.23
C VAL A 68 2.75 -8.41 8.64
N VAL A 69 2.40 -8.19 9.90
CA VAL A 69 1.01 -8.29 10.37
C VAL A 69 0.10 -7.32 9.60
N GLY A 70 0.56 -6.08 9.39
CA GLY A 70 -0.14 -5.08 8.58
C GLY A 70 -0.34 -5.51 7.12
N LEU A 71 0.70 -6.07 6.48
CA LEU A 71 0.61 -6.60 5.11
C LEU A 71 -0.36 -7.77 5.00
N ALA A 72 -0.33 -8.71 5.95
CA ALA A 72 -1.29 -9.81 5.99
C ALA A 72 -2.73 -9.30 6.17
N MET A 73 -2.93 -8.30 7.02
CA MET A 73 -4.23 -7.64 7.18
C MET A 73 -4.71 -6.99 5.88
N LEU A 74 -3.83 -6.26 5.19
CA LEU A 74 -4.15 -5.61 3.91
C LEU A 74 -4.60 -6.61 2.84
N ALA A 75 -4.07 -7.84 2.83
CA ALA A 75 -4.51 -8.86 1.87
C ALA A 75 -6.00 -9.21 2.07
N PHE A 76 -6.44 -9.42 3.31
CA PHE A 76 -7.86 -9.63 3.59
C PHE A 76 -8.72 -8.43 3.16
N LEU A 77 -8.28 -7.20 3.48
CA LEU A 77 -9.00 -5.99 3.11
C LEU A 77 -9.04 -5.78 1.58
N ALA A 78 -7.98 -6.16 0.86
CA ALA A 78 -7.91 -6.06 -0.60
C ALA A 78 -8.83 -7.02 -1.33
N HIS A 79 -9.14 -8.17 -0.71
CA HIS A 79 -10.19 -9.07 -1.16
C HIS A 79 -11.61 -8.55 -0.86
N GLY A 80 -11.75 -7.55 0.02
CA GLY A 80 -13.04 -6.99 0.44
C GLY A 80 -13.58 -7.58 1.75
N GLU A 81 -12.75 -8.27 2.53
CA GLU A 81 -13.13 -8.80 3.83
C GLU A 81 -13.23 -7.69 4.88
N MET A 82 -14.26 -7.77 5.74
CA MET A 82 -14.52 -6.75 6.76
C MET A 82 -14.06 -7.21 8.15
N PRO A 83 -13.51 -6.31 8.99
CA PRO A 83 -13.22 -6.62 10.39
C PRO A 83 -14.50 -7.00 11.13
N ASP A 84 -14.39 -7.92 12.10
CA ASP A 84 -15.48 -8.43 12.96
C ASP A 84 -16.64 -9.14 12.26
N GLU A 85 -16.59 -9.27 10.94
CA GLU A 85 -17.63 -9.91 10.14
C GLU A 85 -17.10 -11.09 9.33
N GLY A 86 -18.00 -12.04 9.04
CA GLY A 86 -17.68 -13.17 8.16
C GLY A 86 -16.56 -14.09 8.67
N LYS A 87 -15.95 -14.81 7.72
CA LYS A 87 -14.96 -15.86 7.99
C LYS A 87 -13.64 -15.30 8.52
N TYR A 88 -13.23 -14.12 8.04
CA TYR A 88 -11.92 -13.54 8.34
C TYR A 88 -11.98 -12.35 9.30
N GLY A 89 -13.16 -11.89 9.73
CA GLY A 89 -13.30 -10.71 10.57
C GLY A 89 -12.50 -10.75 11.87
N LEU A 90 -12.46 -11.92 12.54
CA LEU A 90 -11.64 -12.09 13.75
C LEU A 90 -10.12 -12.09 13.44
N VAL A 91 -9.71 -12.53 12.26
CA VAL A 91 -8.31 -12.50 11.82
C VAL A 91 -7.86 -11.04 11.67
N ILE A 92 -8.68 -10.22 11.00
CA ILE A 92 -8.44 -8.78 10.81
C ILE A 92 -8.44 -8.06 12.17
N ARG A 93 -9.43 -8.33 13.02
CA ARG A 93 -9.51 -7.75 14.38
C ARG A 93 -8.24 -7.99 15.18
N ARG A 94 -7.72 -9.22 15.16
CA ARG A 94 -6.46 -9.57 15.85
C ARG A 94 -5.25 -8.86 15.27
N CYS A 95 -5.20 -8.62 13.96
CA CYS A 95 -4.14 -7.79 13.36
C CYS A 95 -4.19 -6.36 13.89
N VAL A 96 -5.37 -5.75 13.95
CA VAL A 96 -5.56 -4.40 14.51
C VAL A 96 -5.13 -4.36 15.97
N ASP A 97 -5.59 -5.30 16.78
CA ASP A 97 -5.22 -5.42 18.19
C ASP A 97 -3.70 -5.52 18.37
N TYR A 98 -3.05 -6.36 17.57
CA TYR A 98 -1.60 -6.55 17.62
C TYR A 98 -0.84 -5.27 17.26
N ILE A 99 -1.20 -4.60 16.17
CA ILE A 99 -0.52 -3.38 15.71
C ILE A 99 -0.69 -2.26 16.73
N VAL A 100 -1.91 -2.03 17.21
CA VAL A 100 -2.21 -0.98 18.20
C VAL A 100 -1.49 -1.24 19.52
N LYS A 101 -1.48 -2.51 19.98
CA LYS A 101 -0.76 -2.90 21.21
C LYS A 101 0.74 -2.64 21.14
N ASN A 102 1.35 -2.74 19.95
CA ASN A 102 2.77 -2.52 19.73
C ASN A 102 3.12 -1.06 19.38
N GLN A 103 2.17 -0.11 19.51
CA GLN A 103 2.50 1.30 19.38
C GLN A 103 3.28 1.81 20.59
N GLN A 104 4.44 2.40 20.35
CA GLN A 104 5.27 3.03 21.38
C GLN A 104 4.77 4.42 21.78
N ALA A 105 5.33 4.94 22.88
CA ALA A 105 4.98 6.25 23.42
C ALA A 105 5.23 7.41 22.44
N ASN A 106 6.17 7.28 21.51
CA ASN A 106 6.46 8.27 20.46
C ASN A 106 5.60 8.11 19.19
N GLY A 107 4.76 7.06 19.09
CA GLY A 107 3.95 6.77 17.90
C GLY A 107 4.50 5.67 17.00
N LEU A 108 5.68 5.13 17.31
CA LEU A 108 6.32 4.11 16.50
C LEU A 108 5.52 2.82 16.57
N LEU A 109 5.11 2.30 15.41
CA LEU A 109 4.43 1.01 15.27
C LEU A 109 5.48 -0.05 14.98
N SER A 110 5.97 -0.71 16.02
CA SER A 110 7.00 -1.73 15.86
C SER A 110 7.04 -2.65 17.07
N SER A 111 7.14 -3.94 16.78
CA SER A 111 7.27 -5.05 17.75
C SER A 111 8.69 -5.62 17.76
N GLU A 112 9.58 -5.07 16.92
CA GLU A 112 10.91 -5.58 16.65
C GLU A 112 11.99 -4.50 16.87
N SER A 113 13.25 -4.92 17.07
CA SER A 113 14.35 -4.01 17.39
C SER A 113 15.27 -3.64 16.22
N GLY A 114 15.17 -4.33 15.07
CA GLY A 114 16.14 -4.24 13.98
C GLY A 114 15.97 -3.05 13.04
N SER A 115 14.80 -2.92 12.39
CA SER A 115 14.54 -1.90 11.36
C SER A 115 13.13 -1.34 11.49
N PRO A 116 12.82 -0.71 12.64
CA PRO A 116 11.45 -0.43 13.06
C PRO A 116 10.70 0.53 12.13
N MET A 117 11.38 1.43 11.43
CA MET A 117 10.71 2.35 10.51
C MET A 117 10.13 1.64 9.29
N TYR A 118 10.72 0.54 8.85
CA TYR A 118 10.18 -0.20 7.70
C TYR A 118 8.84 -0.85 8.04
N SER A 119 8.80 -1.50 9.20
CA SER A 119 7.59 -2.06 9.82
C SER A 119 6.53 -0.98 10.07
N HIS A 120 6.95 0.16 10.62
CA HIS A 120 6.09 1.30 10.91
C HIS A 120 5.35 1.82 9.68
N GLY A 121 6.01 1.94 8.52
CA GLY A 121 5.36 2.42 7.29
C GLY A 121 4.20 1.52 6.84
N PHE A 122 4.44 0.21 6.81
CA PHE A 122 3.41 -0.77 6.46
C PHE A 122 2.30 -0.88 7.50
N ALA A 123 2.63 -0.80 8.79
CA ALA A 123 1.64 -0.79 9.86
C ALA A 123 0.76 0.48 9.83
N THR A 124 1.35 1.65 9.51
CA THR A 124 0.61 2.90 9.33
C THR A 124 -0.33 2.81 8.13
N LEU A 125 0.14 2.25 7.00
CA LEU A 125 -0.70 1.97 5.84
C LEU A 125 -1.89 1.07 6.22
N ALA A 126 -1.62 -0.03 6.91
CA ALA A 126 -2.62 -0.98 7.36
C ALA A 126 -3.68 -0.33 8.27
N LEU A 127 -3.27 0.47 9.27
CA LEU A 127 -4.21 1.20 10.12
C LEU A 127 -5.02 2.26 9.35
N GLY A 128 -4.42 2.88 8.32
CA GLY A 128 -5.11 3.83 7.45
C GLY A 128 -6.22 3.18 6.64
N GLU A 129 -5.97 2.01 6.05
CA GLU A 129 -6.96 1.33 5.20
C GLU A 129 -8.10 0.70 6.01
N VAL A 130 -7.86 0.25 7.24
CA VAL A 130 -8.94 -0.28 8.11
C VAL A 130 -9.71 0.82 8.83
N TYR A 131 -9.19 2.06 8.84
CA TYR A 131 -9.86 3.17 9.50
C TYR A 131 -11.21 3.47 8.82
N GLY A 132 -12.27 3.48 9.62
CA GLY A 132 -13.64 3.64 9.13
C GLY A 132 -14.32 2.32 8.70
N MET A 133 -13.58 1.22 8.58
CA MET A 133 -14.15 -0.13 8.41
C MET A 133 -14.40 -0.82 9.75
N ILE A 134 -13.67 -0.42 10.80
CA ILE A 134 -13.71 -1.03 12.13
C ILE A 134 -14.27 -0.05 13.17
N ASP A 135 -15.13 -0.54 14.05
CA ASP A 135 -15.54 0.17 15.25
C ASP A 135 -14.51 -0.08 16.37
N ASP A 136 -13.47 0.76 16.41
CA ASP A 136 -12.45 0.74 17.46
C ASP A 136 -11.92 2.15 17.73
N PRO A 137 -12.22 2.75 18.91
CA PRO A 137 -11.82 4.10 19.22
C PRO A 137 -10.30 4.27 19.36
N ARG A 138 -9.52 3.19 19.42
CA ARG A 138 -8.05 3.24 19.52
C ARG A 138 -7.37 3.48 18.17
N VAL A 139 -8.00 3.11 17.05
CA VAL A 139 -7.38 3.12 15.72
C VAL A 139 -7.09 4.55 15.25
N GLY A 140 -8.06 5.46 15.35
CA GLY A 140 -7.89 6.86 14.94
C GLY A 140 -6.72 7.57 15.66
N PRO A 141 -6.67 7.56 17.00
CA PRO A 141 -5.54 8.09 17.76
C PRO A 141 -4.20 7.42 17.42
N ALA A 142 -4.17 6.09 17.25
CA ALA A 142 -2.97 5.37 16.88
C ALA A 142 -2.45 5.80 15.50
N LEU A 143 -3.33 5.89 14.49
CA LEU A 143 -3.00 6.34 13.14
C LEU A 143 -2.48 7.78 13.14
N LYS A 144 -3.16 8.70 13.84
CA LYS A 144 -2.74 10.11 13.95
C LYS A 144 -1.33 10.22 14.53
N LYS A 145 -1.05 9.48 15.60
CA LYS A 145 0.25 9.48 16.26
C LYS A 145 1.34 8.87 15.39
N ALA A 146 1.01 7.80 14.65
CA ALA A 146 1.91 7.16 13.71
C ALA A 146 2.30 8.10 12.56
N ALA A 147 1.31 8.75 11.93
CA ALA A 147 1.56 9.74 10.89
C ALA A 147 2.41 10.93 11.40
N GLY A 148 2.13 11.40 12.62
CA GLY A 148 2.94 12.44 13.27
C GLY A 148 4.41 12.04 13.44
N LEU A 149 4.67 10.79 13.87
CA LEU A 149 6.03 10.27 13.95
C LEU A 149 6.69 10.23 12.56
N THR A 150 6.01 9.70 11.54
CA THR A 150 6.54 9.66 10.17
C THR A 150 6.91 11.06 9.68
N VAL A 151 6.05 12.07 9.87
CA VAL A 151 6.34 13.46 9.50
C VAL A 151 7.57 13.99 10.24
N SER A 152 7.64 13.79 11.57
CA SER A 152 8.72 14.33 12.40
C SER A 152 10.08 13.65 12.17
N SER A 153 10.09 12.41 11.66
CA SER A 153 11.30 11.62 11.40
C SER A 153 11.87 11.81 9.99
N GLN A 154 11.22 12.61 9.12
CA GLN A 154 11.74 12.87 7.78
C GLN A 154 13.04 13.68 7.86
N ASN A 155 14.15 13.08 7.46
CA ASN A 155 15.47 13.71 7.60
C ASN A 155 15.74 14.77 6.52
N GLN A 156 16.90 15.42 6.58
CA GLN A 156 17.29 16.52 5.69
C GLN A 156 17.28 16.14 4.20
N ARG A 157 17.50 14.87 3.85
CA ARG A 157 17.42 14.41 2.45
C ARG A 157 16.00 14.38 1.90
N GLY A 158 14.99 14.51 2.75
CA GLY A 158 13.57 14.41 2.38
C GLY A 158 13.03 12.98 2.39
N GLY A 159 13.82 12.01 2.85
CA GLY A 159 13.40 10.61 2.95
C GLY A 159 13.54 10.06 4.37
N TRP A 160 13.44 8.74 4.47
CA TRP A 160 13.52 7.96 5.70
C TRP A 160 14.42 6.75 5.53
N ARG A 161 14.86 6.18 6.65
CA ARG A 161 15.60 4.92 6.73
C ARG A 161 15.20 4.16 7.99
N TYR A 162 15.96 3.14 8.37
CA TYR A 162 15.58 2.11 9.33
C TYR A 162 15.30 2.59 10.76
N SER A 163 15.81 3.75 11.18
CA SER A 163 15.63 4.30 12.52
C SER A 163 14.92 5.65 12.49
N VAL A 164 14.21 5.98 13.58
CA VAL A 164 13.47 7.25 13.74
C VAL A 164 14.38 8.48 13.60
N ASN A 165 15.66 8.34 13.96
CA ASN A 165 16.66 9.41 13.94
C ASN A 165 17.70 9.26 12.81
N SER A 166 17.42 8.45 11.78
CA SER A 166 18.33 8.28 10.64
C SER A 166 18.57 9.60 9.91
N THR A 167 19.85 9.92 9.65
CA THR A 167 20.26 11.11 8.91
C THR A 167 20.37 10.87 7.40
N ASP A 168 20.33 9.62 6.98
CA ASP A 168 20.33 9.15 5.61
C ASP A 168 18.98 8.55 5.20
N ALA A 169 18.77 8.37 3.90
CA ALA A 169 17.49 7.92 3.35
C ALA A 169 17.70 6.88 2.26
N ASP A 170 16.73 5.99 2.10
CA ASP A 170 16.66 5.03 1.00
C ASP A 170 15.26 4.98 0.36
N THR A 171 15.19 4.50 -0.88
CA THR A 171 13.95 4.42 -1.66
C THR A 171 12.97 3.36 -1.18
N THR A 172 13.37 2.41 -0.35
CA THR A 172 12.48 1.35 0.12
C THR A 172 11.72 1.75 1.37
N VAL A 173 12.41 2.24 2.40
CA VAL A 173 11.78 2.71 3.64
C VAL A 173 10.99 3.97 3.40
N SER A 174 11.52 4.90 2.59
CA SER A 174 10.77 6.08 2.17
C SER A 174 9.49 5.72 1.43
N GLY A 175 9.47 4.61 0.70
CA GLY A 175 8.28 4.15 -0.02
C GLY A 175 7.20 3.71 0.94
N ALA A 176 7.56 2.87 1.91
CA ALA A 176 6.64 2.44 2.97
C ALA A 176 6.09 3.64 3.76
N GLN A 177 6.94 4.63 4.09
CA GLN A 177 6.50 5.84 4.80
C GLN A 177 5.52 6.67 3.96
N MET A 178 5.84 6.91 2.68
CA MET A 178 5.00 7.71 1.80
C MET A 178 3.63 7.06 1.56
N MET A 179 3.58 5.72 1.42
CA MET A 179 2.32 4.99 1.33
C MET A 179 1.52 5.06 2.64
N GLY A 180 2.17 4.94 3.80
CA GLY A 180 1.54 5.12 5.11
C GLY A 180 0.96 6.52 5.29
N LEU A 181 1.70 7.57 4.90
CA LEU A 181 1.23 8.95 4.92
C LEU A 181 0.04 9.17 3.98
N ARG A 182 0.04 8.56 2.79
CA ARG A 182 -1.10 8.63 1.87
C ARG A 182 -2.34 7.98 2.49
N ALA A 183 -2.22 6.79 3.08
CA ALA A 183 -3.34 6.12 3.74
C ALA A 183 -3.88 6.95 4.92
N ALA A 184 -2.99 7.54 5.72
CA ALA A 184 -3.39 8.46 6.79
C ALA A 184 -4.14 9.69 6.25
N ALA A 185 -3.68 10.28 5.16
CA ALA A 185 -4.36 11.40 4.50
C ALA A 185 -5.74 11.00 3.95
N ASN A 186 -5.86 9.83 3.33
CA ASN A 186 -7.14 9.27 2.87
C ASN A 186 -8.12 9.06 4.03
N ALA A 187 -7.61 8.68 5.21
CA ALA A 187 -8.35 8.55 6.45
C ALA A 187 -8.68 9.90 7.13
N GLY A 188 -8.34 11.04 6.52
CA GLY A 188 -8.62 12.38 7.05
C GLY A 188 -7.61 12.90 8.08
N ILE A 189 -6.47 12.22 8.26
CA ILE A 189 -5.37 12.74 9.08
C ILE A 189 -4.60 13.80 8.29
N GLU A 190 -4.36 14.96 8.89
CA GLU A 190 -3.60 16.02 8.27
C GLU A 190 -2.14 15.61 8.04
N VAL A 191 -1.70 15.67 6.78
CA VAL A 191 -0.32 15.43 6.36
C VAL A 191 0.20 16.66 5.62
N PRO A 192 1.29 17.30 6.08
CA PRO A 192 1.82 18.48 5.42
C PRO A 192 2.26 18.18 3.98
N ILE A 193 1.78 18.96 3.01
CA ILE A 193 2.14 18.79 1.59
C ILE A 193 3.65 18.92 1.35
N SER A 194 4.33 19.75 2.15
CA SER A 194 5.78 19.90 2.11
C SER A 194 6.52 18.59 2.40
N THR A 195 5.98 17.73 3.28
CA THR A 195 6.55 16.41 3.59
C THR A 195 6.51 15.52 2.34
N ILE A 196 5.38 15.49 1.65
CA ILE A 196 5.20 14.72 0.41
C ILE A 196 6.12 15.24 -0.70
N GLN A 197 6.18 16.56 -0.89
CA GLN A 197 7.04 17.20 -1.91
C GLN A 197 8.53 16.91 -1.68
N ARG A 198 8.99 16.93 -0.42
CA ARG A 198 10.36 16.55 -0.07
C ARG A 198 10.64 15.07 -0.33
N GLY A 199 9.67 14.19 -0.07
CA GLY A 199 9.74 12.77 -0.43
C GLY A 199 9.89 12.58 -1.94
N VAL A 200 9.07 13.25 -2.74
CA VAL A 200 9.16 13.22 -4.22
C VAL A 200 10.53 13.74 -4.70
N ALA A 201 11.04 14.84 -4.12
CA ALA A 201 12.36 15.36 -4.45
C ALA A 201 13.47 14.36 -4.13
N PHE A 202 13.38 13.64 -3.00
CA PHE A 202 14.29 12.55 -2.67
C PHE A 202 14.26 11.44 -3.73
N TYR A 203 13.07 10.98 -4.14
CA TYR A 203 12.97 9.98 -5.21
C TYR A 203 13.61 10.45 -6.51
N LYS A 204 13.37 11.69 -6.93
CA LYS A 204 14.00 12.26 -8.13
C LYS A 204 15.53 12.28 -8.01
N SER A 205 16.08 12.49 -6.81
CA SER A 205 17.53 12.39 -6.58
C SER A 205 18.10 10.97 -6.72
N CYS A 206 17.24 9.95 -6.66
CA CYS A 206 17.59 8.54 -6.85
C CYS A 206 17.29 8.02 -8.27
N PHE A 207 16.78 8.87 -9.16
CA PHE A 207 16.46 8.47 -10.54
C PHE A 207 17.74 8.32 -11.37
N CYS A 208 17.93 7.14 -11.95
CA CYS A 208 19.12 6.80 -12.73
C CYS A 208 18.93 7.15 -14.22
N PRO A 209 20.02 7.49 -14.94
CA PRO A 209 20.04 7.40 -16.39
C PRO A 209 19.54 6.00 -16.84
N GLY A 210 18.57 5.95 -17.74
CA GLY A 210 17.95 4.71 -18.18
C GLY A 210 16.58 4.39 -17.55
N GLY A 211 16.07 5.26 -16.66
CA GLY A 211 14.66 5.20 -16.23
C GLY A 211 14.40 4.45 -14.93
N GLY A 212 15.41 3.85 -14.32
CA GLY A 212 15.27 3.11 -13.06
C GLY A 212 15.52 3.97 -11.82
N PHE A 213 15.26 3.42 -10.64
CA PHE A 213 15.59 4.07 -9.37
C PHE A 213 16.64 3.28 -8.57
N GLY A 214 17.67 4.00 -8.13
CA GLY A 214 18.72 3.49 -7.24
C GLY A 214 18.29 3.48 -5.77
N TYR A 215 19.19 3.07 -4.87
CA TYR A 215 18.81 2.78 -3.47
C TYR A 215 18.86 4.01 -2.58
N THR A 216 20.03 4.64 -2.50
CA THR A 216 20.25 5.87 -1.73
C THR A 216 20.67 7.02 -2.64
N GLY A 217 20.83 6.78 -3.94
CA GLY A 217 21.30 7.71 -4.97
C GLY A 217 20.96 7.18 -6.35
N ALA A 218 21.43 7.88 -7.39
CA ALA A 218 21.13 7.61 -8.80
C ALA A 218 22.05 6.54 -9.41
N ASP A 219 22.15 5.38 -8.76
CA ASP A 219 23.00 4.27 -9.19
C ASP A 219 22.34 2.90 -8.97
N SER A 220 22.81 1.91 -9.72
CA SER A 220 22.49 0.48 -9.52
C SER A 220 20.98 0.20 -9.39
N PRO A 221 20.11 0.58 -10.35
CA PRO A 221 18.66 0.47 -10.18
C PRO A 221 18.18 -0.99 -10.08
N SER A 222 17.01 -1.22 -9.47
CA SER A 222 16.34 -2.53 -9.51
C SER A 222 14.84 -2.43 -9.74
N PRO A 223 14.18 -3.49 -10.24
CA PRO A 223 12.74 -3.50 -10.48
C PRO A 223 11.90 -3.08 -9.27
N ALA A 224 12.21 -3.60 -8.07
CA ALA A 224 11.51 -3.22 -6.85
C ALA A 224 11.59 -1.71 -6.57
N ARG A 225 12.79 -1.13 -6.62
CA ARG A 225 13.00 0.31 -6.37
C ARG A 225 12.36 1.17 -7.46
N SER A 226 12.42 0.71 -8.71
CA SER A 226 11.77 1.36 -9.84
C SER A 226 10.24 1.35 -9.73
N GLY A 227 9.64 0.23 -9.31
CA GLY A 227 8.21 0.12 -9.02
C GLY A 227 7.79 1.09 -7.93
N ILE A 228 8.54 1.16 -6.83
CA ILE A 228 8.27 2.12 -5.74
C ILE A 228 8.37 3.56 -6.26
N GLY A 229 9.45 3.90 -6.97
CA GLY A 229 9.66 5.25 -7.51
C GLY A 229 8.53 5.68 -8.43
N LEU A 230 8.12 4.82 -9.38
CA LEU A 230 6.98 5.08 -10.26
C LEU A 230 5.68 5.24 -9.48
N LEU A 231 5.42 4.39 -8.48
CA LEU A 231 4.23 4.48 -7.65
C LEU A 231 4.17 5.82 -6.90
N ILE A 232 5.27 6.21 -6.24
CA ILE A 232 5.34 7.47 -5.49
C ILE A 232 5.18 8.68 -6.40
N LEU A 233 5.85 8.70 -7.57
CA LEU A 233 5.63 9.76 -8.56
C LEU A 233 4.17 9.81 -9.01
N SER A 234 3.55 8.65 -9.24
CA SER A 234 2.18 8.58 -9.73
C SER A 234 1.16 9.11 -8.72
N LEU A 235 1.25 8.64 -7.47
CA LEU A 235 0.31 8.99 -6.41
C LEU A 235 0.56 10.37 -5.79
N SER A 236 1.71 10.99 -6.05
CA SER A 236 2.05 12.32 -5.54
C SER A 236 1.86 13.45 -6.57
N GLY A 237 1.10 13.19 -7.65
CA GLY A 237 0.80 14.19 -8.67
C GLY A 237 1.89 14.41 -9.73
N ALA A 238 2.97 13.63 -9.71
CA ALA A 238 4.06 13.66 -10.68
C ALA A 238 3.95 12.59 -11.78
N TYR A 239 2.77 11.99 -11.98
CA TYR A 239 2.50 10.91 -12.95
C TYR A 239 2.80 11.27 -14.42
N ARG A 240 2.87 12.57 -14.76
CA ARG A 240 3.23 13.06 -16.11
C ARG A 240 4.71 13.42 -16.27
N SER A 241 5.54 13.17 -15.26
CA SER A 241 6.94 13.55 -15.33
C SER A 241 7.72 12.67 -16.32
N PRO A 242 8.83 13.18 -16.91
CA PRO A 242 9.70 12.37 -17.76
C PRO A 242 10.21 11.10 -17.06
N GLU A 243 10.50 11.20 -15.76
CA GLU A 243 10.94 10.08 -14.92
C GLU A 243 9.84 9.02 -14.83
N ALA A 244 8.60 9.39 -14.51
CA ALA A 244 7.48 8.45 -14.44
C ALA A 244 7.27 7.71 -15.76
N LYS A 245 7.30 8.43 -16.89
CA LYS A 245 7.20 7.82 -18.22
C LYS A 245 8.35 6.86 -18.50
N ALA A 246 9.60 7.29 -18.27
CA ALA A 246 10.78 6.47 -18.53
C ALA A 246 10.79 5.19 -17.68
N THR A 247 10.37 5.28 -16.41
CA THR A 247 10.26 4.10 -15.54
C THR A 247 9.16 3.16 -15.97
N ALA A 248 8.00 3.66 -16.39
CA ALA A 248 6.92 2.82 -16.92
C ALA A 248 7.36 2.09 -18.20
N ASP A 249 8.05 2.78 -19.11
CA ASP A 249 8.61 2.18 -20.32
C ASP A 249 9.71 1.14 -20.00
N LEU A 250 10.57 1.40 -19.01
CA LEU A 250 11.58 0.44 -18.53
C LEU A 250 10.94 -0.83 -17.96
N LEU A 251 9.95 -0.69 -17.09
CA LEU A 251 9.24 -1.83 -16.49
C LEU A 251 8.46 -2.62 -17.54
N LEU A 252 7.85 -1.94 -18.52
CA LEU A 252 7.17 -2.59 -19.65
C LEU A 252 8.12 -3.41 -20.52
N ALA A 253 9.33 -2.91 -20.77
CA ALA A 253 10.33 -3.59 -21.61
C ALA A 253 10.91 -4.86 -20.97
N GLY A 254 10.69 -5.10 -19.67
CA GLY A 254 11.25 -6.21 -18.88
C GLY A 254 10.72 -7.62 -19.21
N GLY A 255 10.15 -7.84 -20.41
CA GLY A 255 9.50 -9.05 -20.90
C GLY A 255 10.40 -10.28 -21.08
N GLY A 256 11.00 -10.78 -20.00
CA GLY A 256 11.75 -12.05 -20.02
C GLY A 256 12.38 -12.50 -18.69
N GLY A 257 12.28 -11.72 -17.61
CA GLY A 257 13.01 -12.02 -16.37
C GLY A 257 12.28 -11.74 -15.06
N TYR A 258 10.96 -11.50 -15.10
CA TYR A 258 10.17 -11.16 -13.90
C TYR A 258 10.39 -12.16 -12.75
N GLY A 259 10.54 -13.46 -13.04
CA GLY A 259 10.73 -14.51 -12.03
C GLY A 259 12.11 -14.61 -11.36
N HIS A 260 13.10 -13.78 -11.75
CA HIS A 260 14.48 -13.82 -11.24
C HIS A 260 14.88 -12.57 -10.46
N PHE A 261 13.93 -11.70 -10.13
CA PHE A 261 14.23 -10.54 -9.30
C PHE A 261 14.56 -10.97 -7.88
N GLY A 262 15.65 -10.43 -7.32
CA GLY A 262 15.80 -10.40 -5.86
C GLY A 262 14.61 -9.66 -5.26
N TYR A 263 14.09 -10.14 -4.13
CA TYR A 263 12.89 -9.58 -3.49
C TYR A 263 11.65 -9.67 -4.42
N PHE A 264 11.46 -10.81 -5.10
CA PHE A 264 10.46 -10.99 -6.15
C PHE A 264 9.04 -10.56 -5.75
N HIS A 265 8.46 -11.13 -4.67
CA HIS A 265 7.08 -10.81 -4.28
C HIS A 265 6.94 -9.34 -3.89
N TYR A 266 7.95 -8.81 -3.20
CA TYR A 266 8.02 -7.38 -2.86
C TYR A 266 8.05 -6.49 -4.10
N ALA A 267 8.82 -6.86 -5.13
CA ALA A 267 8.82 -6.18 -6.42
C ALA A 267 7.46 -6.30 -7.13
N ALA A 268 6.84 -7.48 -7.11
CA ALA A 268 5.54 -7.73 -7.71
C ALA A 268 4.47 -6.83 -7.08
N TYR A 269 4.44 -6.71 -5.76
CA TYR A 269 3.53 -5.83 -5.02
C TYR A 269 3.62 -4.36 -5.47
N TYR A 270 4.82 -3.77 -5.47
CA TYR A 270 4.98 -2.36 -5.83
C TYR A 270 4.80 -2.11 -7.32
N CYS A 271 5.35 -2.98 -8.18
CA CYS A 271 5.22 -2.81 -9.61
C CYS A 271 3.78 -3.01 -10.10
N SER A 272 2.99 -3.91 -9.49
CA SER A 272 1.58 -4.07 -9.85
C SER A 272 0.79 -2.79 -9.62
N GLN A 273 1.00 -2.14 -8.47
CA GLN A 273 0.43 -0.83 -8.20
C GLN A 273 0.92 0.24 -9.16
N ALA A 274 2.24 0.31 -9.37
CA ALA A 274 2.83 1.32 -10.24
C ALA A 274 2.33 1.21 -11.70
N MET A 275 2.21 -0.01 -12.22
CA MET A 275 1.76 -0.28 -13.58
C MET A 275 0.25 -0.08 -13.73
N LEU A 276 -0.55 -0.37 -12.69
CA LEU A 276 -1.96 0.03 -12.65
C LEU A 276 -2.08 1.56 -12.69
N GLN A 277 -1.26 2.28 -11.92
CA GLN A 277 -1.23 3.75 -11.97
C GLN A 277 -0.74 4.29 -13.32
N ALA A 278 0.11 3.58 -14.05
CA ALA A 278 0.47 3.96 -15.42
C ALA A 278 -0.67 3.69 -16.43
N GLY A 279 -1.45 2.64 -16.21
CA GLY A 279 -2.65 2.29 -16.99
C GLY A 279 -2.38 1.86 -18.44
N GLY A 280 -3.45 1.57 -19.17
CA GLY A 280 -3.45 1.22 -20.59
C GLY A 280 -2.50 0.08 -20.93
N LYS A 281 -1.56 0.31 -21.86
CA LYS A 281 -0.60 -0.73 -22.30
C LYS A 281 0.30 -1.22 -21.15
N TYR A 282 0.57 -0.38 -20.15
CA TYR A 282 1.46 -0.71 -19.04
C TYR A 282 0.77 -1.73 -18.13
N TRP A 283 -0.43 -1.41 -17.66
CA TRP A 283 -1.21 -2.30 -16.81
C TRP A 283 -1.55 -3.61 -17.52
N ARG A 284 -2.04 -3.56 -18.76
CA ARG A 284 -2.44 -4.75 -19.52
C ARG A 284 -1.31 -5.76 -19.65
N HIS A 285 -0.14 -5.31 -20.12
CA HIS A 285 1.02 -6.19 -20.28
C HIS A 285 1.51 -6.75 -18.94
N TRP A 286 1.55 -5.91 -17.91
CA TRP A 286 1.97 -6.33 -16.57
C TRP A 286 1.04 -7.41 -16.02
N ASN A 287 -0.27 -7.17 -16.04
CA ASN A 287 -1.27 -8.09 -15.51
C ASN A 287 -1.33 -9.41 -16.28
N GLU A 288 -1.20 -9.36 -17.61
CA GLU A 288 -1.11 -10.54 -18.49
C GLU A 288 0.09 -11.44 -18.17
N THR A 289 1.16 -10.86 -17.63
CA THR A 289 2.41 -11.58 -17.37
C THR A 289 2.53 -12.01 -15.90
N MET A 290 2.24 -11.10 -14.96
CA MET A 290 2.51 -11.28 -13.54
C MET A 290 1.47 -12.19 -12.88
N THR A 291 0.20 -12.08 -13.24
CA THR A 291 -0.87 -12.87 -12.63
C THR A 291 -0.66 -14.37 -12.86
N PRO A 292 -0.50 -14.87 -14.10
CA PRO A 292 -0.23 -16.30 -14.32
C PRO A 292 1.06 -16.79 -13.65
N MET A 293 2.08 -15.93 -13.62
CA MET A 293 3.35 -16.25 -12.96
C MET A 293 3.16 -16.47 -11.46
N LEU A 294 2.48 -15.55 -10.76
CA LEU A 294 2.20 -15.72 -9.33
C LEU A 294 1.32 -16.94 -9.06
N LEU A 295 0.31 -17.20 -9.90
CA LEU A 295 -0.54 -18.39 -9.76
C LEU A 295 0.29 -19.69 -9.83
N SER A 296 1.20 -19.80 -10.79
CA SER A 296 2.09 -20.97 -10.94
C SER A 296 3.09 -21.17 -9.79
N MET A 297 3.34 -20.13 -8.98
CA MET A 297 4.25 -20.18 -7.84
C MET A 297 3.55 -20.53 -6.52
N GLN A 298 2.22 -20.60 -6.49
CA GLN A 298 1.48 -20.89 -5.27
C GLN A 298 1.73 -22.33 -4.81
N SER A 299 2.06 -22.50 -3.53
CA SER A 299 2.28 -23.81 -2.92
C SER A 299 0.96 -24.57 -2.72
N PRO A 300 0.99 -25.92 -2.58
CA PRO A 300 -0.21 -26.73 -2.35
C PRO A 300 -1.00 -26.34 -1.09
N ASP A 301 -0.34 -25.74 -0.11
CA ASP A 301 -0.95 -25.27 1.12
C ASP A 301 -1.60 -23.87 0.98
N GLY A 302 -1.42 -23.20 -0.15
CA GLY A 302 -1.97 -21.87 -0.45
C GLY A 302 -0.98 -20.72 -0.27
N SER A 303 0.19 -20.97 0.33
CA SER A 303 1.21 -19.95 0.55
C SER A 303 2.05 -19.65 -0.69
N TRP A 304 2.80 -18.54 -0.63
CA TRP A 304 3.92 -18.28 -1.54
C TRP A 304 5.23 -18.35 -0.76
N SER A 305 6.21 -19.09 -1.30
CA SER A 305 7.51 -19.25 -0.64
C SER A 305 8.27 -17.92 -0.58
N ASP A 306 9.08 -17.72 0.47
CA ASP A 306 9.88 -16.51 0.65
C ASP A 306 10.92 -16.26 -0.47
N ARG A 307 11.33 -17.33 -1.16
CA ARG A 307 12.46 -17.34 -2.13
C ARG A 307 13.71 -16.64 -1.57
N GLY A 308 13.90 -16.67 -0.26
CA GLY A 308 15.04 -16.11 0.47
C GLY A 308 15.11 -14.58 0.54
N SER A 309 14.04 -13.85 0.19
CA SER A 309 14.12 -12.39 0.04
C SER A 309 12.81 -11.62 0.22
N SER A 310 11.74 -12.21 0.74
CA SER A 310 10.46 -11.50 0.94
C SER A 310 10.18 -11.12 2.39
N GLY A 311 11.03 -11.56 3.33
CA GLY A 311 10.83 -11.35 4.76
C GLY A 311 9.90 -12.39 5.38
N GLY A 312 10.06 -13.66 4.99
CA GLY A 312 9.27 -14.78 5.51
C GLY A 312 8.14 -15.22 4.59
N VAL A 313 7.59 -16.39 4.86
CA VAL A 313 6.50 -16.98 4.06
C VAL A 313 5.22 -16.17 4.20
N ILE A 314 5.00 -15.56 5.36
CA ILE A 314 3.83 -14.70 5.60
C ILE A 314 3.90 -13.43 4.76
N ALA A 315 5.05 -12.76 4.76
CA ALA A 315 5.25 -11.56 3.95
C ALA A 315 5.18 -11.88 2.45
N ALA A 316 5.81 -12.98 2.00
CA ALA A 316 5.72 -13.43 0.62
C ALA A 316 4.28 -13.71 0.17
N THR A 317 3.51 -14.41 1.00
CA THR A 317 2.10 -14.69 0.75
C THR A 317 1.28 -13.42 0.67
N ALA A 318 1.45 -12.50 1.63
CA ALA A 318 0.75 -11.21 1.61
C ALA A 318 1.11 -10.36 0.38
N PHE A 319 2.39 -10.26 0.01
CA PHE A 319 2.80 -9.52 -1.18
C PHE A 319 2.28 -10.14 -2.48
N ALA A 320 2.27 -11.47 -2.59
CA ALA A 320 1.72 -12.17 -3.74
C ALA A 320 0.21 -11.92 -3.86
N LEU A 321 -0.52 -12.03 -2.75
CA LEU A 321 -1.94 -11.71 -2.67
C LEU A 321 -2.20 -10.27 -3.10
N LEU A 322 -1.56 -9.28 -2.48
CA LEU A 322 -1.74 -7.86 -2.81
C LEU A 322 -1.36 -7.52 -4.26
N ALA A 323 -0.42 -8.23 -4.86
CA ALA A 323 -0.08 -8.07 -6.28
C ALA A 323 -1.18 -8.60 -7.22
N ILE A 324 -1.88 -9.68 -6.83
CA ILE A 324 -2.99 -10.27 -7.57
C ILE A 324 -4.29 -9.48 -7.31
N GLU A 325 -4.57 -9.19 -6.04
CA GLU A 325 -5.80 -8.60 -5.51
C GLU A 325 -6.02 -7.16 -5.98
N ILE A 326 -4.98 -6.52 -6.52
CA ILE A 326 -5.13 -5.23 -7.20
C ILE A 326 -6.16 -5.28 -8.35
N ASN A 327 -6.41 -6.47 -8.91
CA ASN A 327 -7.48 -6.70 -9.89
C ASN A 327 -8.90 -6.49 -9.33
N TYR A 328 -9.11 -6.62 -8.02
CA TYR A 328 -10.40 -6.37 -7.38
C TYR A 328 -10.61 -4.86 -7.19
N ASN A 329 -9.52 -4.10 -7.05
CA ASN A 329 -9.51 -2.64 -6.91
C ASN A 329 -10.42 -2.12 -5.77
N LEU A 330 -10.40 -2.82 -4.63
CA LEU A 330 -11.29 -2.52 -3.50
C LEU A 330 -10.66 -1.60 -2.44
N LEU A 331 -9.33 -1.59 -2.30
CA LEU A 331 -8.67 -0.72 -1.32
C LEU A 331 -8.66 0.75 -1.76
N PRO A 332 -9.00 1.69 -0.85
CA PRO A 332 -8.83 3.12 -1.08
C PRO A 332 -7.42 3.53 -1.54
N ILE A 333 -6.36 2.88 -1.04
CA ILE A 333 -4.98 3.24 -1.41
C ILE A 333 -4.68 3.11 -2.91
N TYR A 334 -5.43 2.26 -3.63
CA TYR A 334 -5.25 2.06 -5.07
C TYR A 334 -5.88 3.16 -5.92
N GLN A 335 -6.78 3.98 -5.35
CA GLN A 335 -7.47 5.03 -6.10
C GLN A 335 -6.58 6.26 -6.33
N ARG A 336 -6.82 6.94 -7.46
CA ARG A 336 -6.09 8.15 -7.87
C ARG A 336 -6.59 9.38 -7.15
#